data_AF-A0A6J4FEQ8-F1
#
_entry.id   AF-A0A6J4FEQ8-F1
#
_cell.length_a   1.000
_cell.length_b   1.000
_cell.length_c   1.000
_cell.angle_alpha   90.00
_cell.angle_beta   90.00
_cell.angle_gamma   90.00
#
_symmetry.space_group_name_H-M   'P 1'
#
loop_
_entity.id
_entity.type
_entity.pdbx_description
1 polymer ?
#
loop_
_entity_poly.entity_id
_entity_poly.type
_entity_poly.pdbx_seq_one_letter_code
_entity_poly.pdbx_strand_id
1 'polypeptide(L)'
;MDGQRPEHADDGDLLRAARNGDAGAWETFVRRWADLLYGCCRQVFDETRCRSEFPLLIERLADNRLAALSDWDGRAAAAPYLVLKTADLLADRITGLLATDRDAGWSAFERFFGADLTRLVRRRLGQDQDCDDVAQDLRLRLMAEDCAALRKYDGRGSFSGYVRRVALNLIEDILRARDGRRREPEAIRRMEPLERRAFDLIYVQGLTAEDLPDRLRDAQGRRLPRVEAMRVLHRVDAALGGHAPPPRPRHVPLTVTTPDGSEHERPLPHHAASPEDETRGLRDRAAMEAACEVLATALARLPAEARLYLHYRFLADPPLPPRRIAEIMRLPVEDLYRRRKSWEGMLLDQLKAAGVEKFPLASV
;
A
#
# COMPACT_ATOMS: atom_id res chain seq x y z
N MET A 1 -4.39 57.61 30.24
CA MET A 1 -4.18 56.15 30.33
C MET A 1 -5.42 55.49 29.74
N ASP A 2 -5.47 55.43 28.41
CA ASP A 2 -6.51 54.68 27.71
C ASP A 2 -6.17 53.20 27.80
N GLY A 3 -6.91 52.50 28.66
CA GLY A 3 -6.85 51.05 28.72
C GLY A 3 -7.42 50.49 27.43
N GLN A 4 -6.55 50.01 26.55
CA GLN A 4 -6.92 49.10 25.47
C GLN A 4 -7.72 47.95 26.10
N ARG A 5 -9.05 48.00 25.95
CA ARG A 5 -9.88 46.83 26.20
C ARG A 5 -9.31 45.71 25.33
N PRO A 6 -9.03 44.53 25.88
CA PRO A 6 -8.51 43.43 25.09
C PRO A 6 -9.50 43.17 23.96
N GLU A 7 -9.04 43.21 22.70
CA GLU A 7 -9.84 42.99 21.48
C GLU A 7 -10.74 41.75 21.59
N HIS A 8 -10.34 40.77 22.40
CA HIS A 8 -11.06 39.55 22.71
C HIS A 8 -12.42 39.74 23.41
N ALA A 9 -12.60 40.80 24.22
CA ALA A 9 -13.88 41.05 24.89
C ALA A 9 -14.97 41.45 23.91
N ASP A 10 -14.59 42.12 22.82
CA ASP A 10 -15.50 42.62 21.79
C ASP A 10 -16.02 41.48 20.88
N ASP A 11 -15.17 40.50 20.56
CA ASP A 11 -15.59 39.34 19.76
C ASP A 11 -16.63 38.46 20.46
N GLY A 12 -16.49 38.31 21.79
CA GLY A 12 -17.45 37.60 22.64
C GLY A 12 -18.83 38.23 22.61
N ASP A 13 -18.88 39.56 22.69
CA ASP A 13 -20.12 40.31 22.68
C ASP A 13 -20.77 40.31 21.28
N LEU A 14 -19.98 40.44 20.21
CA LEU A 14 -20.46 40.30 18.82
C LEU A 14 -21.10 38.93 18.56
N LEU A 15 -20.43 37.83 18.96
CA LEU A 15 -21.00 36.49 18.78
C LEU A 15 -22.25 36.26 19.63
N ARG A 16 -22.29 36.80 20.86
CA ARG A 16 -23.48 36.70 21.72
C ARG A 16 -24.67 37.47 21.12
N ALA A 17 -24.44 38.68 20.62
CA ALA A 17 -25.46 39.47 19.94
C ALA A 17 -25.95 38.77 18.66
N ALA A 18 -25.03 38.24 17.85
CA ALA A 18 -25.37 37.49 16.65
C ALA A 18 -26.20 36.23 16.95
N ARG A 19 -25.88 35.47 18.02
CA ARG A 19 -26.69 34.31 18.48
C ARG A 19 -28.12 34.71 18.86
N ASN A 20 -28.31 35.93 19.34
CA ASN A 20 -29.62 36.48 19.69
C ASN A 20 -30.40 37.03 18.47
N GLY A 21 -29.85 36.91 17.26
CA GLY A 21 -30.49 37.33 16.01
C GLY A 21 -30.11 38.71 15.52
N ASP A 22 -29.10 39.36 16.11
CA ASP A 22 -28.57 40.63 15.60
C ASP A 22 -27.74 40.41 14.33
N ALA A 23 -28.34 40.72 13.18
CA ALA A 23 -27.71 40.59 11.87
C ALA A 23 -26.50 41.54 11.69
N GLY A 24 -26.53 42.73 12.29
CA GLY A 24 -25.43 43.70 12.20
C GLY A 24 -24.20 43.27 13.00
N ALA A 25 -24.42 42.62 14.14
CA ALA A 25 -23.36 41.99 14.91
C ALA A 25 -22.69 40.84 14.14
N TRP A 26 -23.50 40.00 13.46
CA TRP A 26 -22.97 38.94 12.60
C TRP A 26 -22.15 39.48 11.43
N GLU A 27 -22.67 40.48 10.70
CA GLU A 27 -21.96 41.10 9.58
C GLU A 27 -20.61 41.70 10.03
N THR A 28 -20.62 42.39 11.17
CA THR A 28 -19.40 42.97 11.75
C THR A 28 -18.39 41.89 12.13
N PHE A 29 -18.86 40.79 12.73
CA PHE A 29 -18.02 39.64 13.08
C PHE A 29 -17.40 38.99 11.84
N VAL A 30 -18.21 38.69 10.82
CA VAL A 30 -17.71 38.09 9.57
C VAL A 30 -16.73 39.02 8.89
N ARG A 31 -17.02 40.32 8.77
CA ARG A 31 -16.10 41.29 8.16
C ARG A 31 -14.76 41.35 8.87
N ARG A 32 -14.75 41.26 10.20
CA ARG A 32 -13.52 41.24 11.01
C ARG A 32 -12.67 39.99 10.73
N TRP A 33 -13.30 38.84 10.56
CA TRP A 33 -12.60 37.55 10.42
C TRP A 33 -12.56 37.01 8.98
N ALA A 34 -13.06 37.76 8.01
CA ALA A 34 -13.22 37.32 6.62
C ALA A 34 -11.91 36.84 6.01
N ASP A 35 -10.82 37.58 6.19
CA ASP A 35 -9.51 37.23 5.62
C ASP A 35 -8.97 35.91 6.20
N LEU A 36 -9.16 35.68 7.51
CA LEU A 36 -8.76 34.43 8.17
C LEU A 36 -9.56 33.24 7.62
N LEU A 37 -10.89 33.39 7.59
CA LEU A 37 -11.80 32.33 7.13
C LEU A 37 -11.61 32.03 5.63
N TYR A 38 -11.41 33.07 4.81
CA TYR A 38 -11.10 32.95 3.39
C TYR A 38 -9.75 32.29 3.19
N GLY A 39 -8.75 32.64 4.00
CA GLY A 39 -7.44 31.98 4.03
C GLY A 39 -7.55 30.47 4.29
N CYS A 40 -8.36 30.05 5.27
CA CYS A 40 -8.66 28.64 5.51
C CYS A 40 -9.35 27.98 4.31
N CYS A 41 -10.32 28.65 3.70
CA CYS A 41 -11.04 28.13 2.53
C CYS A 41 -10.09 27.92 1.32
N ARG A 42 -9.14 28.84 1.10
CA ARG A 42 -8.09 28.73 0.04
C ARG A 42 -7.07 27.63 0.26
N GLN A 43 -6.90 27.16 1.50
CA GLN A 43 -6.08 25.97 1.76
C GLN A 43 -6.74 24.71 1.20
N VAL A 44 -8.07 24.70 1.03
CA VAL A 44 -8.83 23.56 0.55
C VAL A 44 -9.16 23.69 -0.93
N PHE A 45 -9.56 24.87 -1.39
CA PHE A 45 -10.04 25.09 -2.75
C PHE A 45 -9.08 25.95 -3.58
N ASP A 46 -9.13 25.80 -4.90
CA ASP A 46 -8.50 26.77 -5.81
C ASP A 46 -9.22 28.13 -5.76
N GLU A 47 -8.65 29.15 -6.41
CA GLU A 47 -9.18 30.51 -6.36
C GLU A 47 -10.63 30.60 -6.89
N THR A 48 -10.94 29.90 -7.98
CA THR A 48 -12.27 29.96 -8.62
C THR A 48 -13.31 29.34 -7.71
N ARG A 49 -13.04 28.15 -7.17
CA ARG A 49 -13.97 27.44 -6.31
C ARG A 49 -14.05 28.05 -4.91
N CYS A 50 -12.96 28.59 -4.38
CA CYS A 50 -12.95 29.28 -3.10
C CYS A 50 -13.94 30.46 -3.10
N ARG A 51 -14.05 31.21 -4.20
CA ARG A 51 -15.02 32.31 -4.33
C ARG A 51 -16.46 31.85 -4.22
N SER A 52 -16.80 30.66 -4.75
CA SER A 52 -18.14 30.09 -4.64
C SER A 52 -18.40 29.36 -3.31
N GLU A 53 -17.38 28.75 -2.72
CA GLU A 53 -17.51 27.95 -1.48
C GLU A 53 -17.46 28.82 -0.21
N PHE A 54 -16.77 29.97 -0.26
CA PHE A 54 -16.65 30.84 0.90
C PHE A 54 -18.00 31.38 1.40
N PRO A 55 -18.92 31.89 0.55
CA PRO A 55 -20.26 32.26 1.00
C PRO A 55 -21.01 31.10 1.68
N LEU A 56 -20.93 29.89 1.12
CA LEU A 56 -21.57 28.69 1.69
C LEU A 56 -20.97 28.31 3.05
N LEU A 57 -19.66 28.51 3.22
CA LEU A 57 -18.99 28.33 4.52
C LEU A 57 -19.50 29.34 5.55
N ILE A 58 -19.64 30.62 5.17
CA ILE A 58 -20.18 31.67 6.05
C ILE A 58 -21.64 31.38 6.42
N GLU A 59 -22.46 30.94 5.47
CA GLU A 59 -23.84 30.50 5.72
C GLU A 59 -23.88 29.34 6.72
N ARG A 60 -23.05 28.31 6.54
CA ARG A 60 -22.94 27.18 7.48
C ARG A 60 -22.45 27.58 8.87
N LEU A 61 -21.59 28.58 8.96
CA LEU A 61 -21.19 29.14 10.25
C LEU A 61 -22.36 29.86 10.92
N ALA A 62 -23.20 30.55 10.14
CA ALA A 62 -24.40 31.26 10.59
C ALA A 62 -25.55 30.33 11.01
N ASP A 63 -25.61 29.13 10.45
CA ASP A 63 -26.71 28.18 10.62
C ASP A 63 -27.03 27.85 12.09
N ASN A 64 -28.31 27.55 12.35
CA ASN A 64 -28.84 27.17 13.66
C ASN A 64 -28.43 28.10 14.81
N ARG A 65 -28.46 29.42 14.55
CA ARG A 65 -28.03 30.46 15.51
C ARG A 65 -26.59 30.26 15.96
N LEU A 66 -25.68 30.05 14.99
CA LEU A 66 -24.26 29.85 15.24
C LEU A 66 -23.98 28.59 16.09
N ALA A 67 -24.73 27.51 15.86
CA ALA A 67 -24.57 26.26 16.61
C ALA A 67 -23.14 25.71 16.49
N ALA A 68 -22.50 25.86 15.32
CA ALA A 68 -21.11 25.44 15.12
C ALA A 68 -20.12 26.16 16.08
N LEU A 69 -20.47 27.38 16.49
CA LEU A 69 -19.64 28.23 17.34
C LEU A 69 -20.11 28.23 18.80
N SER A 70 -21.13 27.45 19.20
CA SER A 70 -21.78 27.55 20.52
C SER A 70 -20.84 27.33 21.69
N ASP A 71 -19.83 26.48 21.51
CA ASP A 71 -18.93 26.03 22.57
C ASP A 71 -17.88 27.08 22.95
N TRP A 72 -17.80 28.19 22.21
CA TRP A 72 -16.88 29.26 22.55
C TRP A 72 -17.41 30.10 23.70
N ASP A 73 -16.64 30.13 24.78
CA ASP A 73 -16.94 30.84 26.02
C ASP A 73 -16.25 32.21 26.13
N GLY A 74 -15.48 32.60 25.11
CA GLY A 74 -14.72 33.86 25.07
C GLY A 74 -13.41 33.87 25.86
N ARG A 75 -13.03 32.76 26.52
CA ARG A 75 -11.77 32.71 27.31
C ARG A 75 -10.54 32.50 26.43
N ALA A 76 -10.71 31.79 25.32
CA ALA A 76 -9.66 31.60 24.32
C ALA A 76 -9.76 32.66 23.22
N ALA A 77 -8.61 33.03 22.62
CA ALA A 77 -8.59 33.89 21.46
C ALA A 77 -9.49 33.33 20.33
N ALA A 78 -10.24 34.21 19.66
CA ALA A 78 -11.20 33.83 18.62
C ALA A 78 -10.50 33.18 17.41
N ALA A 79 -9.35 33.70 16.98
CA ALA A 79 -8.67 33.23 15.76
C ALA A 79 -8.35 31.71 15.75
N PRO A 80 -7.63 31.12 16.73
CA PRO A 80 -7.37 29.68 16.76
C PRO A 80 -8.65 28.84 16.82
N TYR A 81 -9.66 29.32 17.55
CA TYR A 81 -10.95 28.64 17.65
C TYR A 81 -11.69 28.62 16.31
N LEU A 82 -11.72 29.76 15.61
CA LEU A 82 -12.33 29.89 14.30
C LEU A 82 -11.62 29.03 13.26
N VAL A 83 -10.28 28.98 13.27
CA VAL A 83 -9.52 28.09 12.38
C VAL A 83 -9.93 26.64 12.59
N LEU A 84 -10.06 26.19 13.85
CA LEU A 84 -10.48 24.83 14.18
C LEU A 84 -11.90 24.53 13.67
N LYS A 85 -12.89 25.39 13.98
CA LYS A 85 -14.27 25.20 13.56
C LYS A 85 -14.44 25.29 12.04
N THR A 86 -13.67 26.15 11.38
CA THR A 86 -13.64 26.27 9.93
C THR A 86 -13.05 25.02 9.29
N ALA A 87 -11.98 24.48 9.85
CA ALA A 87 -11.40 23.21 9.40
C ALA A 87 -12.40 22.06 9.49
N ASP A 88 -13.20 21.98 10.57
CA ASP A 88 -14.26 20.97 10.71
C ASP A 88 -15.36 21.13 9.63
N LEU A 89 -15.85 22.35 9.38
CA LEU A 89 -16.87 22.59 8.35
C LEU A 89 -16.36 22.33 6.93
N LEU A 90 -15.09 22.65 6.66
CA LEU A 90 -14.44 22.35 5.39
C LEU A 90 -14.26 20.84 5.22
N ALA A 91 -13.92 20.11 6.28
CA ALA A 91 -13.85 18.66 6.29
C ALA A 91 -15.21 18.00 5.96
N ASP A 92 -16.29 18.52 6.53
CA ASP A 92 -17.66 18.09 6.17
C ASP A 92 -18.01 18.43 4.71
N ARG A 93 -17.57 19.60 4.22
CA ARG A 93 -17.77 19.98 2.82
C ARG A 93 -17.02 19.04 1.87
N ILE A 94 -15.76 18.70 2.17
CA ILE A 94 -14.97 17.72 1.41
C ILE A 94 -15.71 16.38 1.35
N THR A 95 -16.25 15.92 2.48
CA THR A 95 -17.04 14.67 2.54
C THR A 95 -18.24 14.72 1.61
N GLY A 96 -18.99 15.83 1.62
CA GLY A 96 -20.11 16.03 0.71
C GLY A 96 -19.69 16.02 -0.76
N LEU A 97 -18.59 16.69 -1.09
CA LEU A 97 -18.06 16.71 -2.46
C LEU A 97 -17.59 15.33 -2.91
N LEU A 98 -16.93 14.54 -2.06
CA LEU A 98 -16.55 13.17 -2.39
C LEU A 98 -17.75 12.28 -2.75
N ALA A 99 -18.96 12.64 -2.31
CA ALA A 99 -20.19 11.93 -2.66
C ALA A 99 -20.87 12.46 -3.94
N THR A 100 -20.76 13.76 -4.26
CA THR A 100 -21.49 14.41 -5.36
C THR A 100 -20.66 14.76 -6.58
N ASP A 101 -19.38 15.08 -6.39
CA ASP A 101 -18.44 15.54 -7.40
C ASP A 101 -17.04 15.04 -7.03
N ARG A 102 -16.74 13.83 -7.49
CA ARG A 102 -15.57 13.05 -7.06
C ARG A 102 -14.26 13.80 -7.29
N ASP A 103 -14.05 14.32 -8.49
CA ASP A 103 -12.77 14.92 -8.88
C ASP A 103 -12.48 16.15 -8.00
N ALA A 104 -13.49 17.00 -7.86
CA ALA A 104 -13.33 18.21 -7.10
C ALA A 104 -13.31 17.95 -5.57
N GLY A 105 -14.01 16.91 -5.09
CA GLY A 105 -13.89 16.40 -3.72
C GLY A 105 -12.50 15.83 -3.42
N TRP A 106 -11.92 15.08 -4.37
CA TRP A 106 -10.57 14.54 -4.24
C TRP A 106 -9.51 15.63 -4.27
N SER A 107 -9.60 16.60 -5.20
CA SER A 107 -8.68 17.75 -5.21
C SER A 107 -8.72 18.55 -3.90
N ALA A 108 -9.92 18.77 -3.35
CA ALA A 108 -10.08 19.43 -2.05
C ALA A 108 -9.48 18.60 -0.90
N PHE A 109 -9.74 17.28 -0.90
CA PHE A 109 -9.17 16.35 0.06
C PHE A 109 -7.64 16.33 0.03
N GLU A 110 -7.03 16.27 -1.16
CA GLU A 110 -5.58 16.23 -1.31
C GLU A 110 -4.92 17.52 -0.83
N ARG A 111 -5.49 18.68 -1.16
CA ARG A 111 -4.98 19.98 -0.68
C ARG A 111 -5.05 20.10 0.83
N PHE A 112 -6.12 19.58 1.44
CA PHE A 112 -6.35 19.69 2.88
C PHE A 112 -5.54 18.65 3.69
N PHE A 113 -5.53 17.38 3.27
CA PHE A 113 -4.92 16.28 4.03
C PHE A 113 -3.58 15.79 3.48
N GLY A 114 -3.19 16.14 2.25
CA GLY A 114 -2.04 15.53 1.56
C GLY A 114 -0.73 15.67 2.33
N ALA A 115 -0.47 16.84 2.90
CA ALA A 115 0.72 17.07 3.73
C ALA A 115 0.68 16.27 5.05
N ASP A 116 -0.50 16.10 5.66
CA ASP A 116 -0.69 15.30 6.87
C ASP A 116 -0.49 13.82 6.61
N LEU A 117 -1.02 13.31 5.50
CA LEU A 117 -0.82 11.93 5.08
C LEU A 117 0.65 11.63 4.82
N THR A 118 1.36 12.50 4.09
CA THR A 118 2.82 12.35 3.89
C THR A 118 3.57 12.38 5.22
N ARG A 119 3.22 13.31 6.14
CA ARG A 119 3.82 13.36 7.48
C ARG A 119 3.54 12.09 8.28
N LEU A 120 2.34 11.52 8.17
CA LEU A 120 1.96 10.29 8.84
C LEU A 120 2.79 9.10 8.35
N VAL A 121 2.98 8.97 7.04
CA VAL A 121 3.83 7.94 6.42
C VAL A 121 5.28 8.08 6.88
N ARG A 122 5.86 9.29 6.80
CA ARG A 122 7.23 9.57 7.25
C ARG A 122 7.43 9.29 8.74
N ARG A 123 6.44 9.60 9.59
CA ARG A 123 6.51 9.23 11.02
C ARG A 123 6.53 7.72 11.21
N ARG A 124 5.86 6.96 10.34
CA ARG A 124 5.78 5.50 10.44
C ARG A 124 7.05 4.80 9.96
N LEU A 125 7.61 5.27 8.84
CA LEU A 125 8.76 4.65 8.17
C LEU A 125 10.12 5.28 8.53
N GLY A 126 10.13 6.48 9.08
CA GLY A 126 11.37 7.24 9.33
C GLY A 126 11.91 7.89 8.07
N GLN A 127 13.21 7.77 7.84
CA GLN A 127 13.89 8.28 6.63
C GLN A 127 14.06 7.18 5.56
N ASP A 128 13.11 6.24 5.49
CA ASP A 128 13.11 5.19 4.47
C ASP A 128 12.98 5.81 3.08
N GLN A 129 13.72 5.29 2.09
CA GLN A 129 13.66 5.76 0.71
C GLN A 129 12.27 5.51 0.10
N ASP A 130 11.54 4.54 0.63
CA ASP A 130 10.21 4.16 0.16
C ASP A 130 9.07 5.04 0.70
N CYS A 131 9.37 6.11 1.46
CA CYS A 131 8.32 6.94 2.06
C CYS A 131 7.37 7.54 1.02
N ASP A 132 7.92 7.98 -0.12
CA ASP A 132 7.12 8.61 -1.17
C ASP A 132 6.29 7.57 -1.93
N ASP A 133 6.82 6.36 -2.15
CA ASP A 133 6.07 5.23 -2.74
C ASP A 133 4.91 4.80 -1.85
N VAL A 134 5.14 4.62 -0.55
CA VAL A 134 4.06 4.26 0.39
C VAL A 134 3.02 5.38 0.51
N ALA A 135 3.44 6.65 0.44
CA ALA A 135 2.51 7.77 0.42
C ALA A 135 1.67 7.80 -0.87
N GLN A 136 2.26 7.43 -2.02
CA GLN A 136 1.56 7.31 -3.28
C GLN A 136 0.55 6.14 -3.26
N ASP A 137 0.98 4.97 -2.80
CA ASP A 137 0.11 3.80 -2.62
C ASP A 137 -1.06 4.10 -1.68
N LEU A 138 -0.81 4.84 -0.60
CA LEU A 138 -1.85 5.30 0.31
C LEU A 138 -2.89 6.16 -0.40
N ARG A 139 -2.46 7.14 -1.22
CA ARG A 139 -3.37 7.97 -2.02
C ARG A 139 -4.19 7.14 -3.00
N LEU A 140 -3.54 6.21 -3.72
CA LEU A 140 -4.22 5.32 -4.66
C LEU A 140 -5.28 4.48 -3.96
N ARG A 141 -4.99 3.92 -2.77
CA ARG A 141 -5.97 3.15 -1.98
C ARG A 141 -7.10 4.00 -1.40
N LEU A 142 -6.83 5.25 -1.03
CA LEU A 142 -7.87 6.18 -0.60
C LEU A 142 -8.79 6.58 -1.76
N MET A 143 -8.25 6.69 -2.97
CA MET A 143 -8.99 7.04 -4.19
C MET A 143 -9.72 5.85 -4.83
N ALA A 144 -9.33 4.62 -4.49
CA ALA A 144 -9.92 3.40 -5.02
C ALA A 144 -11.42 3.28 -4.74
N GLU A 145 -12.13 2.54 -5.60
CA GLU A 145 -13.58 2.28 -5.49
C GLU A 145 -14.39 3.57 -5.22
N ASP A 146 -14.12 4.62 -5.99
CA ASP A 146 -14.79 5.92 -5.84
C ASP A 146 -14.71 6.49 -4.41
N CYS A 147 -13.52 6.43 -3.82
CA CYS A 147 -13.24 6.87 -2.47
C CYS A 147 -14.11 6.15 -1.41
N ALA A 148 -14.46 4.88 -1.63
CA ALA A 148 -15.32 4.09 -0.74
C ALA A 148 -14.82 4.08 0.71
N ALA A 149 -13.51 4.05 0.93
CA ALA A 149 -12.92 4.09 2.26
C ALA A 149 -13.22 5.41 3.01
N LEU A 150 -13.32 6.54 2.30
CA LEU A 150 -13.64 7.84 2.89
C LEU A 150 -15.15 8.05 3.06
N ARG A 151 -15.95 7.57 2.09
CA ARG A 151 -17.42 7.66 2.10
C ARG A 151 -18.10 6.82 3.18
N LYS A 152 -17.37 5.88 3.81
CA LYS A 152 -17.84 5.09 4.96
C LYS A 152 -17.90 5.91 6.26
N TYR A 153 -17.50 7.18 6.25
CA TYR A 153 -17.68 8.07 7.38
C TYR A 153 -19.17 8.32 7.63
N ASP A 154 -19.62 8.04 8.86
CA ASP A 154 -21.02 8.10 9.28
C ASP A 154 -21.38 9.40 10.01
N GLY A 155 -20.49 10.39 10.00
CA GLY A 155 -20.66 11.66 10.72
C GLY A 155 -20.35 11.58 12.23
N ARG A 156 -19.90 10.43 12.76
CA ARG A 156 -19.58 10.30 14.19
C ARG A 156 -18.13 10.67 14.49
N GLY A 157 -17.93 11.66 15.36
CA GLY A 157 -16.61 12.21 15.68
C GLY A 157 -16.07 13.10 14.56
N SER A 158 -14.82 13.58 14.63
CA SER A 158 -14.27 14.44 13.58
C SER A 158 -13.84 13.67 12.33
N PHE A 159 -14.14 14.21 11.14
CA PHE A 159 -13.70 13.62 9.88
C PHE A 159 -12.17 13.49 9.80
N SER A 160 -11.42 14.50 10.26
CA SER A 160 -9.95 14.44 10.33
C SER A 160 -9.45 13.27 11.19
N GLY A 161 -10.12 12.98 12.31
CA GLY A 161 -9.80 11.82 13.15
C GLY A 161 -10.10 10.49 12.45
N TYR A 162 -11.19 10.43 11.70
CA TYR A 162 -11.56 9.29 10.86
C TYR A 162 -10.53 9.05 9.75
N VAL A 163 -10.19 10.07 8.95
CA VAL A 163 -9.20 10.00 7.87
C VAL A 163 -7.86 9.50 8.41
N ARG A 164 -7.40 10.03 9.55
CA ARG A 164 -6.17 9.57 10.19
C ARG A 164 -6.20 8.08 10.52
N ARG A 165 -7.33 7.58 11.04
CA ARG A 165 -7.49 6.15 11.39
C ARG A 165 -7.48 5.27 10.13
N VAL A 166 -8.23 5.66 9.10
CA VAL A 166 -8.27 4.95 7.80
C VAL A 166 -6.87 4.91 7.19
N ALA A 167 -6.17 6.05 7.18
CA ALA A 167 -4.82 6.14 6.63
C ALA A 167 -3.82 5.24 7.39
N LEU A 168 -3.86 5.22 8.73
CA LEU A 168 -3.01 4.33 9.52
C LEU A 168 -3.24 2.84 9.17
N ASN A 169 -4.50 2.42 9.07
CA ASN A 169 -4.83 1.05 8.71
C ASN A 169 -4.35 0.70 7.29
N LEU A 170 -4.56 1.59 6.33
CA LEU A 170 -4.10 1.39 4.95
C LEU A 170 -2.57 1.35 4.86
N ILE A 171 -1.86 2.19 5.60
CA ILE A 171 -0.39 2.13 5.69
C ILE A 171 0.03 0.76 6.22
N GLU A 172 -0.58 0.26 7.30
CA GLU A 172 -0.28 -1.08 7.80
C GLU A 172 -0.54 -2.17 6.75
N ASP A 173 -1.62 -2.06 5.99
CA ASP A 173 -1.95 -3.04 4.95
C ASP A 173 -1.02 -2.97 3.73
N ILE A 174 -0.54 -1.78 3.36
CA ILE A 174 0.51 -1.60 2.34
C ILE A 174 1.78 -2.29 2.80
N LEU A 175 2.23 -2.00 4.02
CA LEU A 175 3.44 -2.59 4.58
C LEU A 175 3.31 -4.11 4.75
N ARG A 176 2.14 -4.61 5.16
CA ARG A 176 1.87 -6.07 5.23
C ARG A 176 1.88 -6.74 3.87
N ALA A 177 1.36 -6.08 2.83
CA ALA A 177 1.36 -6.63 1.48
C ALA A 177 2.79 -6.69 0.91
N ARG A 178 3.58 -5.65 1.16
CA ARG A 178 4.97 -5.53 0.71
C ARG A 178 5.93 -6.47 1.47
N ASP A 179 5.83 -6.49 2.80
CA ASP A 179 6.82 -7.13 3.67
C ASP A 179 6.36 -8.47 4.26
N GLY A 180 5.12 -8.86 3.95
CA GLY A 180 4.42 -9.99 4.57
C GLY A 180 3.86 -9.66 5.97
N ARG A 181 3.02 -10.55 6.50
CA ARG A 181 2.56 -10.48 7.90
C ARG A 181 3.69 -10.89 8.84
N ARG A 182 4.59 -9.96 9.16
CA ARG A 182 5.64 -10.17 10.15
C ARG A 182 5.05 -10.09 11.54
N ARG A 183 4.81 -11.27 12.15
CA ARG A 183 4.54 -11.34 13.58
C ARG A 183 5.86 -11.22 14.31
N GLU A 184 5.97 -10.22 15.18
CA GLU A 184 7.09 -10.12 16.10
C GLU A 184 7.19 -11.44 16.87
N PRO A 185 8.35 -12.13 16.84
CA PRO A 185 8.54 -13.38 17.56
C PRO A 185 8.22 -13.18 19.05
N GLU A 186 7.59 -14.19 19.67
CA GLU A 186 7.17 -14.07 21.08
C GLU A 186 8.37 -13.81 22.01
N ALA A 187 9.53 -14.39 21.69
CA ALA A 187 10.79 -14.12 22.38
C ALA A 187 11.11 -12.62 22.41
N ILE A 188 10.94 -11.91 21.29
CA ILE A 188 11.20 -10.47 21.19
C ILE A 188 10.15 -9.66 21.96
N ARG A 189 8.87 -10.04 21.89
CA ARG A 189 7.80 -9.32 22.63
C ARG A 189 8.01 -9.30 24.14
N ARG A 190 8.66 -10.33 24.68
CA ARG A 190 9.00 -10.46 26.10
C ARG A 190 10.27 -9.69 26.50
N MET A 191 11.01 -9.13 25.53
CA MET A 191 12.20 -8.34 25.81
C MET A 191 11.84 -6.90 26.18
N GLU A 192 12.82 -6.24 26.80
CA GLU A 192 12.73 -4.82 27.16
C GLU A 192 12.57 -3.92 25.91
N PRO A 193 12.04 -2.69 26.06
CA PRO A 193 11.77 -1.79 24.93
C PRO A 193 12.98 -1.50 24.04
N LEU A 194 14.18 -1.50 24.62
CA LEU A 194 15.43 -1.19 23.93
C LEU A 194 15.82 -2.31 22.94
N GLU A 195 15.68 -3.56 23.35
CA GLU A 195 15.91 -4.77 22.56
C GLU A 195 14.87 -4.89 21.45
N ARG A 196 13.59 -4.64 21.76
CA ARG A 196 12.54 -4.59 20.74
C ARG A 196 12.82 -3.52 19.69
N ARG A 197 13.35 -2.37 20.13
CA ARG A 197 13.76 -1.31 19.20
C ARG A 197 14.96 -1.71 18.35
N ALA A 198 15.96 -2.40 18.91
CA ALA A 198 17.09 -2.93 18.15
C ALA A 198 16.64 -3.97 17.12
N PHE A 199 15.72 -4.87 17.50
CA PHE A 199 15.09 -5.82 16.60
C PHE A 199 14.38 -5.11 15.43
N ASP A 200 13.55 -4.12 15.74
CA ASP A 200 12.86 -3.32 14.72
C ASP A 200 13.86 -2.66 13.75
N LEU A 201 14.92 -2.03 14.26
CA LEU A 201 15.91 -1.37 13.41
C LEU A 201 16.65 -2.34 12.47
N ILE A 202 17.10 -3.49 12.96
CA ILE A 202 17.88 -4.44 12.14
C ILE A 202 16.98 -5.29 11.24
N TYR A 203 15.96 -5.94 11.81
CA TYR A 203 15.21 -6.99 11.13
C TYR A 203 13.96 -6.49 10.42
N VAL A 204 13.41 -5.34 10.84
CA VAL A 204 12.21 -4.74 10.22
C VAL A 204 12.60 -3.59 9.30
N GLN A 205 13.41 -2.65 9.78
CA GLN A 205 13.84 -1.46 9.02
C GLN A 205 15.08 -1.74 8.17
N GLY A 206 15.78 -2.86 8.39
CA GLY A 206 16.90 -3.26 7.56
C GLY A 206 18.13 -2.38 7.74
N LEU A 207 18.41 -1.82 8.92
CA LEU A 207 19.65 -1.10 9.25
C LEU A 207 20.81 -2.07 9.51
N THR A 208 22.05 -1.63 9.29
CA THR A 208 23.23 -2.44 9.62
C THR A 208 23.49 -2.43 11.12
N ALA A 209 24.24 -3.43 11.60
CA ALA A 209 24.74 -3.40 12.98
C ALA A 209 25.61 -2.16 13.25
N GLU A 210 26.26 -1.61 12.22
CA GLU A 210 27.09 -0.41 12.33
C GLU A 210 26.28 0.87 12.55
N ASP A 211 25.06 0.94 11.99
CA ASP A 211 24.16 2.09 12.16
C ASP A 211 23.49 2.12 13.55
N LEU A 212 23.50 0.99 14.25
CA LEU A 212 22.74 0.82 15.49
C LEU A 212 23.10 1.84 16.59
N PRO A 213 24.38 2.12 16.90
CA PRO A 213 24.77 3.09 17.94
C PRO A 213 24.22 4.50 17.67
N ASP A 214 24.14 4.90 16.40
CA ASP A 214 23.65 6.21 16.00
C ASP A 214 22.14 6.34 16.06
N ARG A 215 21.41 5.22 16.11
CA ARG A 215 19.94 5.17 16.02
C ARG A 215 19.27 4.71 17.31
N LEU A 216 19.93 3.87 18.10
CA LEU A 216 19.43 3.44 19.40
C LEU A 216 19.47 4.61 20.40
N ARG A 217 18.44 4.74 21.23
CA ARG A 217 18.34 5.75 22.28
C ARG A 217 17.98 5.10 23.60
N ASP A 218 18.60 5.54 24.69
CA ASP A 218 18.26 5.09 26.04
C ASP A 218 16.92 5.69 26.49
N ALA A 219 16.47 5.34 27.70
CA ALA A 219 15.23 5.86 28.28
C ALA A 219 15.23 7.39 28.44
N GLN A 220 16.40 8.02 28.46
CA GLN A 220 16.61 9.46 28.56
C GLN A 220 16.80 10.12 27.18
N GLY A 221 16.66 9.37 26.08
CA GLY A 221 16.79 9.88 24.72
C GLY A 221 18.23 10.12 24.26
N ARG A 222 19.24 9.60 24.96
CA ARG A 222 20.67 9.74 24.60
C ARG A 222 21.10 8.59 23.69
N ARG A 223 22.08 8.84 22.82
CA ARG A 223 22.66 7.79 21.94
C ARG A 223 23.38 6.76 22.78
N LEU A 224 23.24 5.48 22.43
CA LEU A 224 23.99 4.43 23.11
C LEU A 224 25.43 4.35 22.59
N PRO A 225 26.43 4.15 23.48
CA PRO A 225 27.77 3.79 23.06
C PRO A 225 27.77 2.52 22.21
N ARG A 226 28.68 2.43 21.24
CA ARG A 226 28.77 1.29 20.30
C ARG A 226 28.79 -0.07 21.00
N VAL A 227 29.57 -0.19 22.08
CA VAL A 227 29.68 -1.44 22.85
C VAL A 227 28.33 -1.86 23.44
N GLU A 228 27.54 -0.91 23.93
CA GLU A 228 26.24 -1.19 24.54
C GLU A 228 25.18 -1.54 23.49
N ALA A 229 25.17 -0.80 22.37
CA ALA A 229 24.31 -1.11 21.23
C ALA A 229 24.57 -2.54 20.70
N MET A 230 25.84 -2.97 20.62
CA MET A 230 26.20 -4.33 20.21
C MET A 230 25.82 -5.40 21.23
N ARG A 231 25.86 -5.09 22.54
CA ARG A 231 25.33 -6.00 23.56
C ARG A 231 23.81 -6.18 23.46
N VAL A 232 23.07 -5.10 23.17
CA VAL A 232 21.62 -5.18 22.94
C VAL A 232 21.34 -6.06 21.72
N LEU A 233 22.04 -5.85 20.61
CA LEU A 233 21.89 -6.68 19.41
C LEU A 233 22.20 -8.16 19.69
N HIS A 234 23.29 -8.44 20.42
CA HIS A 234 23.63 -9.81 20.80
C HIS A 234 22.54 -10.49 21.63
N ARG A 235 21.86 -9.76 22.54
CA ARG A 235 20.71 -10.30 23.29
C ARG A 235 19.52 -10.61 22.38
N VAL A 236 19.27 -9.75 21.39
CA VAL A 236 18.22 -9.97 20.37
C VAL A 236 18.53 -11.22 19.55
N ASP A 237 19.75 -11.35 19.04
CA ASP A 237 20.17 -12.50 18.24
C ASP A 237 20.12 -13.81 19.06
N ALA A 238 20.54 -13.77 20.32
CA ALA A 238 20.44 -14.90 21.24
C ALA A 238 18.98 -15.30 21.51
N ALA A 239 18.07 -14.33 21.63
CA ALA A 239 16.64 -14.59 21.85
C ALA A 239 15.95 -15.15 20.60
N LEU A 240 16.40 -14.78 19.39
CA LEU A 240 15.91 -15.31 18.12
C LEU A 240 16.45 -16.71 17.82
N GLY A 241 17.69 -16.99 18.23
CA GLY A 241 18.39 -18.24 17.92
C GLY A 241 18.39 -18.54 16.41
N GLY A 242 18.22 -19.80 16.03
CA GLY A 242 18.11 -20.22 14.62
C GLY A 242 16.80 -19.83 13.92
N HIS A 243 15.88 -19.15 14.62
CA HIS A 243 14.57 -18.75 14.08
C HIS A 243 14.55 -17.26 13.71
N ALA A 244 15.73 -16.64 13.60
CA ALA A 244 15.85 -15.27 13.17
C ALA A 244 15.18 -15.10 11.79
N PRO A 245 14.22 -14.17 11.65
CA PRO A 245 13.66 -13.88 10.35
C PRO A 245 14.80 -13.43 9.42
N PRO A 246 14.82 -13.88 8.15
CA PRO A 246 15.84 -13.42 7.22
C PRO A 246 15.81 -11.90 7.16
N PRO A 247 16.98 -11.22 7.23
CA PRO A 247 17.02 -9.77 7.07
C PRO A 247 16.41 -9.40 5.72
N ARG A 248 15.78 -8.21 5.63
CA ARG A 248 15.27 -7.73 4.34
C ARG A 248 16.40 -7.82 3.30
N PRO A 249 16.16 -8.42 2.12
CA PRO A 249 17.12 -8.37 1.04
C PRO A 249 17.39 -6.90 0.74
N ARG A 250 18.64 -6.49 0.88
CA ARG A 250 19.04 -5.12 0.59
C ARG A 250 19.39 -5.00 -0.87
N HIS A 251 18.88 -3.95 -1.50
CA HIS A 251 19.49 -3.46 -2.73
C HIS A 251 20.85 -2.91 -2.35
N VAL A 252 21.90 -3.58 -2.83
CA VAL A 252 23.26 -3.11 -2.65
C VAL A 252 23.69 -2.50 -3.98
N PRO A 253 24.35 -1.32 -3.98
CA PRO A 253 24.84 -0.73 -5.22
C PRO A 253 25.69 -1.75 -5.97
N LEU A 254 25.42 -1.88 -7.27
CA LEU A 254 26.23 -2.72 -8.15
C LEU A 254 27.63 -2.16 -8.27
N THR A 255 27.81 -0.85 -8.15
CA THR A 255 29.12 -0.21 -8.10
C THR A 255 29.66 -0.21 -6.68
N VAL A 256 30.87 -0.73 -6.50
CA VAL A 256 31.64 -0.69 -5.26
C VAL A 256 32.85 0.18 -5.49
N THR A 257 32.99 1.22 -4.67
CA THR A 257 34.19 2.04 -4.62
C THR A 257 35.15 1.45 -3.59
N THR A 258 36.35 1.06 -4.01
CA THR A 258 37.40 0.59 -3.10
C THR A 258 38.05 1.77 -2.36
N PRO A 259 38.79 1.53 -1.26
CA PRO A 259 39.37 2.60 -0.43
C PRO A 259 40.36 3.54 -1.16
N ASP A 260 40.92 3.09 -2.27
CA ASP A 260 41.76 3.84 -3.20
C ASP A 260 40.98 4.67 -4.23
N GLY A 261 39.64 4.61 -4.20
CA GLY A 261 38.75 5.38 -5.05
C GLY A 261 38.41 4.73 -6.38
N SER A 262 38.89 3.51 -6.67
CA SER A 262 38.50 2.82 -7.90
C SER A 262 37.08 2.24 -7.79
N GLU A 263 36.30 2.44 -8.86
CA GLU A 263 34.94 1.90 -8.97
C GLU A 263 34.96 0.58 -9.73
N HIS A 264 34.36 -0.44 -9.15
CA HIS A 264 34.19 -1.75 -9.78
C HIS A 264 32.74 -2.21 -9.67
N GLU A 265 32.21 -2.83 -10.73
CA GLU A 265 30.93 -3.52 -10.65
C GLU A 265 31.08 -4.80 -9.83
N ARG A 266 30.10 -5.07 -8.96
CA ARG A 266 30.01 -6.33 -8.23
C ARG A 266 29.86 -7.46 -9.25
N PRO A 267 30.61 -8.55 -9.11
CA PRO A 267 30.42 -9.71 -9.95
C PRO A 267 29.02 -10.26 -9.71
N LEU A 268 28.11 -10.02 -10.66
CA LEU A 268 26.80 -10.63 -10.68
C LEU A 268 26.92 -12.00 -11.37
N PRO A 269 26.21 -13.03 -10.88
CA PRO A 269 26.06 -14.27 -11.62
C PRO A 269 25.48 -13.94 -13.00
N HIS A 270 26.24 -14.22 -14.05
CA HIS A 270 25.77 -14.00 -15.41
C HIS A 270 24.82 -15.15 -15.75
N HIS A 271 23.56 -14.84 -16.06
CA HIS A 271 22.56 -15.84 -16.48
C HIS A 271 22.80 -16.38 -17.90
N ALA A 272 23.96 -16.12 -18.49
CA ALA A 272 24.28 -16.73 -19.78
C ALA A 272 24.53 -18.20 -19.53
N ALA A 273 23.95 -19.04 -20.39
CA ALA A 273 24.31 -20.44 -20.44
C ALA A 273 25.83 -20.56 -20.57
N SER A 274 26.45 -21.40 -19.75
CA SER A 274 27.84 -21.76 -19.99
C SER A 274 27.95 -22.47 -21.35
N PRO A 275 29.12 -22.52 -22.00
CA PRO A 275 29.32 -23.34 -23.20
C PRO A 275 28.90 -24.81 -22.99
N GLU A 276 29.07 -25.34 -21.79
CA GLU A 276 28.58 -26.66 -21.39
C GLU A 276 27.05 -26.73 -21.31
N ASP A 277 26.38 -25.66 -20.92
CA ASP A 277 24.91 -25.57 -20.89
C ASP A 277 24.34 -25.37 -22.29
N GLU A 278 25.01 -24.62 -23.17
CA GLU A 278 24.61 -24.47 -24.57
C GLU A 278 24.67 -25.80 -25.31
N THR A 279 25.76 -26.56 -25.12
CA THR A 279 25.91 -27.89 -25.71
C THR A 279 24.91 -28.90 -25.14
N ARG A 280 24.59 -28.83 -23.84
CA ARG A 280 23.48 -29.58 -23.24
C ARG A 280 22.15 -29.17 -23.86
N GLY A 281 21.87 -27.88 -23.96
CA GLY A 281 20.62 -27.36 -24.55
C GLY A 281 20.45 -27.71 -26.03
N LEU A 282 21.54 -27.82 -26.81
CA LEU A 282 21.49 -28.33 -28.18
C LEU A 282 21.14 -29.81 -28.24
N ARG A 283 21.75 -30.63 -27.36
CA ARG A 283 21.43 -32.06 -27.25
C ARG A 283 20.00 -32.29 -26.77
N ASP A 284 19.55 -31.54 -25.78
CA ASP A 284 18.19 -31.62 -25.23
C ASP A 284 17.16 -31.20 -26.29
N ARG A 285 17.44 -30.15 -27.08
CA ARG A 285 16.60 -29.76 -28.22
C ARG A 285 16.54 -30.83 -29.30
N ALA A 286 17.68 -31.36 -29.73
CA ALA A 286 17.72 -32.44 -30.73
C ALA A 286 16.98 -33.71 -30.23
N ALA A 287 17.13 -34.05 -28.95
CA ALA A 287 16.41 -35.15 -28.33
C ALA A 287 14.89 -34.87 -28.26
N MET A 288 14.48 -33.64 -27.96
CA MET A 288 13.08 -33.22 -27.95
C MET A 288 12.47 -33.25 -29.36
N GLU A 289 13.18 -32.74 -30.37
CA GLU A 289 12.74 -32.77 -31.77
C GLU A 289 12.54 -34.22 -32.24
N ALA A 290 13.52 -35.10 -31.99
CA ALA A 290 13.40 -36.52 -32.30
C ALA A 290 12.23 -37.18 -31.55
N ALA A 291 12.01 -36.85 -30.26
CA ALA A 291 10.89 -37.36 -29.50
C ALA A 291 9.53 -36.85 -30.04
N CYS A 292 9.46 -35.61 -30.51
CA CYS A 292 8.28 -35.03 -31.17
C CYS A 292 7.97 -35.71 -32.51
N GLU A 293 8.98 -36.05 -33.31
CA GLU A 293 8.80 -36.80 -34.56
C GLU A 293 8.27 -38.21 -34.30
N VAL A 294 8.81 -38.89 -33.27
CA VAL A 294 8.32 -40.20 -32.83
C VAL A 294 6.87 -40.09 -32.34
N LEU A 295 6.55 -39.06 -31.54
CA LEU A 295 5.19 -38.80 -31.07
C LEU A 295 4.22 -38.56 -32.22
N ALA A 296 4.61 -37.74 -33.21
CA ALA A 296 3.79 -37.46 -34.39
C ALA A 296 3.52 -38.75 -35.18
N THR A 297 4.54 -39.59 -35.37
CA THR A 297 4.41 -40.90 -36.03
C THR A 297 3.50 -41.84 -35.24
N ALA A 298 3.65 -41.90 -33.92
CA ALA A 298 2.82 -42.72 -33.03
C ALA A 298 1.35 -42.28 -33.07
N LEU A 299 1.10 -40.96 -33.00
CA LEU A 299 -0.24 -40.38 -33.11
C LEU A 299 -0.86 -40.72 -34.47
N ALA A 300 -0.11 -40.65 -35.57
CA ALA A 300 -0.61 -40.95 -36.91
C ALA A 300 -1.11 -42.40 -37.07
N ARG A 301 -0.60 -43.35 -36.28
CA ARG A 301 -1.01 -44.76 -36.27
C ARG A 301 -2.28 -45.03 -35.44
N LEU A 302 -2.72 -44.07 -34.62
CA LEU A 302 -3.91 -44.24 -33.80
C LEU A 302 -5.21 -44.09 -34.61
N PRO A 303 -6.31 -44.74 -34.17
CA PRO A 303 -7.63 -44.51 -34.74
C PRO A 303 -8.02 -43.02 -34.72
N ALA A 304 -8.82 -42.59 -35.69
CA ALA A 304 -9.22 -41.19 -35.85
C ALA A 304 -9.87 -40.60 -34.58
N GLU A 305 -10.72 -41.37 -33.90
CA GLU A 305 -11.37 -40.96 -32.65
C GLU A 305 -10.36 -40.72 -31.51
N ALA A 306 -9.35 -41.59 -31.40
CA ALA A 306 -8.30 -41.47 -30.38
C ALA A 306 -7.45 -40.21 -30.60
N ARG A 307 -7.09 -39.92 -31.86
CA ARG A 307 -6.36 -38.71 -32.23
C ARG A 307 -7.15 -37.45 -31.88
N LEU A 308 -8.45 -37.44 -32.19
CA LEU A 308 -9.33 -36.31 -31.91
C LEU A 308 -9.46 -36.04 -30.40
N TYR A 309 -9.61 -37.11 -29.60
CA TYR A 309 -9.62 -37.00 -28.14
C TYR A 309 -8.31 -36.41 -27.60
N LEU A 310 -7.16 -36.96 -28.01
CA LEU A 310 -5.85 -36.51 -27.54
C LEU A 310 -5.57 -35.05 -27.93
N HIS A 311 -5.99 -34.63 -29.13
CA HIS A 311 -5.89 -33.26 -29.58
C HIS A 311 -6.64 -32.30 -28.64
N TYR A 312 -7.93 -32.52 -28.38
CA TYR A 312 -8.70 -31.65 -27.49
C TYR A 312 -8.23 -31.71 -26.04
N ARG A 313 -7.72 -32.86 -25.60
CA ARG A 313 -7.32 -33.06 -24.21
C ARG A 313 -5.96 -32.46 -23.87
N PHE A 314 -5.01 -32.43 -24.81
CA PHE A 314 -3.62 -32.04 -24.54
C PHE A 314 -3.07 -30.95 -25.46
N LEU A 315 -3.60 -30.80 -26.67
CA LEU A 315 -3.06 -29.87 -27.68
C LEU A 315 -3.92 -28.62 -27.90
N ALA A 316 -5.15 -28.58 -27.37
CA ALA A 316 -5.97 -27.38 -27.39
C ALA A 316 -5.49 -26.36 -26.34
N ASP A 317 -5.63 -25.07 -26.66
CA ASP A 317 -5.33 -23.96 -25.73
C ASP A 317 -6.61 -23.16 -25.41
N PRO A 318 -7.19 -23.27 -24.20
CA PRO A 318 -6.79 -24.18 -23.12
C PRO A 318 -7.24 -25.64 -23.37
N PRO A 319 -6.61 -26.63 -22.71
CA PRO A 319 -7.05 -28.03 -22.76
C PRO A 319 -8.51 -28.20 -22.34
N LEU A 320 -9.29 -28.93 -23.13
CA LEU A 320 -10.73 -29.06 -22.88
C LEU A 320 -11.05 -30.09 -21.77
N PRO A 321 -12.09 -29.86 -20.96
CA PRO A 321 -12.54 -30.82 -19.97
C PRO A 321 -13.28 -32.00 -20.63
N PRO A 322 -13.25 -33.22 -20.06
CA PRO A 322 -13.83 -34.43 -20.65
C PRO A 322 -15.29 -34.29 -21.09
N ARG A 323 -16.13 -33.57 -20.35
CA ARG A 323 -17.55 -33.35 -20.72
C ARG A 323 -17.71 -32.60 -22.05
N ARG A 324 -16.91 -31.55 -22.27
CA ARG A 324 -16.91 -30.80 -23.54
C ARG A 324 -16.40 -31.65 -24.69
N ILE A 325 -15.39 -32.48 -24.44
CA ILE A 325 -14.87 -33.41 -25.46
C ILE A 325 -15.94 -34.44 -25.83
N ALA A 326 -16.67 -34.99 -24.86
CA ALA A 326 -17.78 -35.92 -25.10
C ALA A 326 -18.89 -35.29 -25.97
N GLU A 327 -19.28 -34.04 -25.67
CA GLU A 327 -20.22 -33.26 -26.48
C GLU A 327 -19.75 -33.09 -27.93
N ILE A 328 -18.50 -32.66 -28.14
CA ILE A 328 -17.91 -32.46 -29.48
C ILE A 328 -17.84 -33.78 -30.25
N MET A 329 -17.45 -34.86 -29.59
CA MET A 329 -17.36 -36.20 -30.20
C MET A 329 -18.72 -36.89 -30.33
N ARG A 330 -19.81 -36.29 -29.83
CA ARG A 330 -21.17 -36.86 -29.80
C ARG A 330 -21.22 -38.25 -29.14
N LEU A 331 -20.49 -38.41 -28.04
CA LEU A 331 -20.44 -39.64 -27.25
C LEU A 331 -21.01 -39.40 -25.84
N PRO A 332 -21.65 -40.41 -25.22
CA PRO A 332 -21.93 -40.38 -23.78
C PRO A 332 -20.64 -40.19 -22.98
N VAL A 333 -20.71 -39.44 -21.87
CA VAL A 333 -19.54 -39.14 -21.03
C VAL A 333 -18.93 -40.42 -20.45
N GLU A 334 -19.77 -41.38 -20.08
CA GLU A 334 -19.38 -42.68 -19.54
C GLU A 334 -18.57 -43.50 -20.56
N ASP A 335 -18.97 -43.45 -21.84
CA ASP A 335 -18.27 -44.12 -22.93
C ASP A 335 -16.93 -43.45 -23.22
N LEU A 336 -16.85 -42.11 -23.13
CA LEU A 336 -15.59 -41.39 -23.25
C LEU A 336 -14.60 -41.83 -22.15
N TYR A 337 -15.05 -41.94 -20.90
CA TYR A 337 -14.19 -42.42 -19.81
C TYR A 337 -13.71 -43.85 -20.02
N ARG A 338 -14.57 -44.73 -20.55
CA ARG A 338 -14.19 -46.12 -20.87
C ARG A 338 -13.14 -46.18 -21.97
N ARG A 339 -13.33 -45.41 -23.05
CA ARG A 339 -12.43 -45.39 -24.21
C ARG A 339 -11.12 -44.65 -23.95
N ARG A 340 -11.14 -43.60 -23.12
CA ARG A 340 -9.97 -42.80 -22.74
C ARG A 340 -8.77 -43.67 -22.32
N LYS A 341 -8.98 -44.60 -21.38
CA LYS A 341 -7.89 -45.45 -20.86
C LYS A 341 -7.29 -46.32 -21.95
N SER A 342 -8.12 -46.80 -22.88
CA SER A 342 -7.68 -47.58 -24.03
C SER A 342 -6.87 -46.71 -25.01
N TRP A 343 -7.33 -45.50 -25.33
CA TRP A 343 -6.63 -44.59 -26.25
C TRP A 343 -5.31 -44.07 -25.69
N GLU A 344 -5.26 -43.71 -24.42
CA GLU A 344 -4.01 -43.33 -23.74
C GLU A 344 -3.04 -44.53 -23.66
N GLY A 345 -3.56 -45.74 -23.40
CA GLY A 345 -2.78 -46.97 -23.45
C GLY A 345 -2.19 -47.26 -24.83
N MET A 346 -2.99 -47.14 -25.90
CA MET A 346 -2.53 -47.32 -27.27
C MET A 346 -1.40 -46.36 -27.64
N LEU A 347 -1.48 -45.08 -27.23
CA LEU A 347 -0.40 -44.12 -27.45
C LEU A 347 0.87 -44.55 -26.72
N LEU A 348 0.76 -44.94 -25.45
CA LEU A 348 1.90 -45.41 -24.66
C LEU A 348 2.54 -46.66 -25.26
N ASP A 349 1.75 -47.60 -25.77
CA ASP A 349 2.25 -48.81 -26.42
C ASP A 349 2.97 -48.48 -27.73
N GLN A 350 2.45 -47.53 -28.53
CA GLN A 350 3.13 -47.05 -29.74
C GLN A 350 4.46 -46.34 -29.42
N LEU A 351 4.50 -45.52 -28.37
CA LEU A 351 5.72 -44.84 -27.92
C LEU A 351 6.77 -45.83 -27.41
N LYS A 352 6.35 -46.82 -26.62
CA LYS A 352 7.23 -47.91 -26.17
C LYS A 352 7.77 -48.74 -27.33
N ALA A 353 6.93 -49.08 -28.30
CA ALA A 353 7.35 -49.80 -29.51
C ALA A 353 8.36 -48.99 -30.35
N ALA A 354 8.32 -47.65 -30.25
CA ALA A 354 9.29 -46.76 -30.87
C ALA A 354 10.52 -46.47 -29.99
N GLY A 355 10.67 -47.15 -28.85
CA GLY A 355 11.82 -47.02 -27.95
C GLY A 355 11.79 -45.80 -27.02
N VAL A 356 10.66 -45.10 -26.92
CA VAL A 356 10.51 -43.93 -26.03
C VAL A 356 9.85 -44.36 -24.73
N GLU A 357 10.67 -44.62 -23.70
CA GLU A 357 10.17 -44.94 -22.35
C GLU A 357 9.92 -43.69 -21.50
N LYS A 358 10.67 -42.61 -21.74
CA LYS A 358 10.53 -41.31 -21.09
C LYS A 358 10.78 -40.20 -22.09
N PHE A 359 9.95 -39.16 -22.07
CA PHE A 359 10.25 -37.93 -22.81
C PHE A 359 11.41 -37.20 -22.13
N PRO A 360 12.38 -36.67 -22.90
CA PRO A 360 13.41 -35.81 -22.33
C PRO A 360 12.70 -34.59 -21.73
N LEU A 361 12.81 -34.43 -20.41
CA LEU A 361 12.43 -33.18 -19.76
C LEU A 361 13.64 -32.26 -19.89
N ALA A 362 13.41 -31.02 -20.34
CA ALA A 362 14.47 -30.02 -20.34
C ALA A 362 15.05 -29.93 -18.93
N SER A 363 16.37 -30.08 -18.82
CA SER A 363 17.07 -29.86 -17.56
C SER A 363 16.96 -28.36 -17.26
N VAL A 364 16.07 -27.97 -16.35
CA VAL A 364 15.92 -26.58 -15.91
C VAL A 364 17.07 -26.19 -14.99
#